data_AF-A0A6H1ZAH3-F1
#
_entry.id   AF-A0A6H1ZAH3-F1
#
_cell.length_a   1.000
_cell.length_b   1.000
_cell.length_c   1.000
_cell.angle_alpha   90.00
_cell.angle_beta   90.00
_cell.angle_gamma   90.00
#
_symmetry.space_group_name_H-M   'P 1'
#
loop_
_entity.id
_entity.type
_entity.pdbx_description
1 polymer ?
#
loop_
_entity_poly.entity_id
_entity_poly.type
_entity_poly.pdbx_seq_one_letter_code
_entity_poly.pdbx_strand_id
1 'polypeptide(L)' 'MADWAKYRRTNIAEMRPYVPGELLADISVSGVDRVELGGMIARNPANHNDQWYVAKAYFEDNFEPLGGE' A
#
# COMPACT_ATOMS: atom_id res chain seq x y z
N MET A 1 -19.46 -18.65 -8.42
CA MET A 1 -18.86 -17.80 -7.36
C MET A 1 -17.53 -18.41 -7.02
N ALA A 2 -16.45 -17.64 -6.99
CA ALA A 2 -15.16 -18.16 -6.57
C ALA A 2 -15.11 -18.16 -5.03
N ASP A 3 -14.62 -19.25 -4.45
CA ASP A 3 -14.38 -19.37 -3.01
C ASP A 3 -13.18 -18.52 -2.59
N TRP A 4 -13.22 -17.99 -1.37
CA TRP A 4 -12.13 -17.24 -0.78
C TRP A 4 -11.02 -18.18 -0.30
N ALA A 5 -9.79 -17.93 -0.74
CA ALA A 5 -8.60 -18.64 -0.25
C ALA A 5 -7.62 -17.66 0.40
N LYS A 6 -6.94 -18.13 1.45
CA LYS A 6 -5.95 -17.33 2.20
C LYS A 6 -4.58 -17.53 1.58
N TYR A 7 -3.89 -16.44 1.26
CA TYR A 7 -2.54 -16.46 0.69
C TYR A 7 -1.61 -15.60 1.54
N ARG A 8 -0.34 -16.01 1.61
CA ARG A 8 0.75 -15.16 2.12
C ARG A 8 1.44 -14.48 0.95
N ARG A 9 1.90 -13.24 1.15
CA ARG A 9 2.73 -12.55 0.18
C ARG A 9 4.12 -13.21 0.14
N THR A 10 4.64 -13.48 -1.05
CA THR A 10 5.98 -14.08 -1.23
C THR A 10 7.10 -13.03 -1.29
N ASN A 11 6.76 -11.82 -1.72
CA ASN A 11 7.70 -10.71 -1.89
C ASN A 11 7.54 -9.67 -0.80
N ILE A 12 8.61 -8.90 -0.59
CA ILE A 12 8.62 -7.71 0.26
C ILE A 12 7.69 -6.64 -0.33
N ALA A 13 7.03 -5.90 0.55
CA ALA A 13 6.27 -4.72 0.17
C ALA A 13 7.16 -3.49 0.14
N GLU A 14 7.25 -2.84 -1.01
CA GLU A 14 7.89 -1.53 -1.13
C GLU A 14 6.82 -0.45 -0.94
N MET A 15 7.01 0.39 0.08
CA MET A 15 6.06 1.39 0.48
C MET A 15 6.78 2.66 0.92
N ARG A 16 6.21 3.82 0.62
CA ARG A 16 6.65 5.11 1.15
C ARG A 16 5.50 5.84 1.83
N PRO A 17 5.76 6.75 2.80
CA PRO A 17 4.71 7.58 3.38
C PRO A 17 4.00 8.42 2.31
N TYR A 18 2.67 8.49 2.41
CA TYR A 18 1.87 9.44 1.65
C TYR A 18 2.13 10.87 2.13
N VAL A 19 2.27 11.80 1.19
CA VAL A 19 2.44 13.23 1.44
C VAL A 19 1.10 13.94 1.20
N PRO A 20 0.49 14.56 2.22
CA PRO A 20 -0.76 15.31 2.06
C PRO A 20 -0.67 16.36 0.95
N GLY A 21 -1.60 16.30 0.01
CA GLY A 21 -1.66 17.21 -1.13
C GLY A 21 -0.79 16.81 -2.33
N GLU A 22 -0.09 15.65 -2.29
CA GLU A 22 0.51 15.11 -3.50
C GLU A 22 -0.58 14.68 -4.51
N LEU A 23 -0.24 14.76 -5.80
CA LEU A 23 -1.12 14.32 -6.88
C LEU A 23 -1.18 12.79 -6.90
N LEU A 24 -2.37 12.25 -6.68
CA LEU A 24 -2.64 10.81 -6.71
C LEU A 24 -3.18 10.32 -8.07
N ALA A 25 -2.97 11.08 -9.15
CA ALA A 25 -3.55 10.77 -10.46
C ALA A 25 -3.11 9.41 -11.01
N ASP A 26 -1.85 9.03 -10.76
CA ASP A 26 -1.25 7.75 -11.17
C ASP A 26 -1.25 6.70 -10.04
N ILE A 27 -1.97 6.96 -8.95
CA ILE A 27 -2.03 6.08 -7.78
C ILE A 27 -3.44 5.54 -7.66
N SER A 28 -3.57 4.22 -7.65
CA SER A 28 -4.84 3.56 -7.42
C SER A 28 -5.31 3.79 -5.98
N VAL A 29 -6.41 4.52 -5.82
CA VAL A 29 -7.08 4.74 -4.54
C VAL A 29 -8.45 4.09 -4.60
N SER A 30 -8.75 3.22 -3.64
CA SER A 30 -10.10 2.66 -3.54
C SER A 30 -11.09 3.79 -3.25
N GLY A 31 -12.25 3.79 -3.92
CA GLY A 31 -13.25 4.84 -3.71
C GLY A 31 -13.85 4.90 -2.29
N VAL A 32 -13.65 3.84 -1.50
CA VAL A 32 -14.06 3.79 -0.08
C VAL A 32 -12.99 4.28 0.88
N ASP A 33 -11.73 4.35 0.43
CA ASP A 33 -10.61 4.77 1.27
C ASP A 33 -10.53 6.29 1.33
N ARG A 34 -10.49 6.84 2.54
CA ARG A 34 -10.17 8.24 2.76
C ARG A 34 -8.66 8.38 2.84
N VAL A 35 -8.09 9.10 1.89
CA VAL A 35 -6.66 9.41 1.92
C VAL A 35 -6.38 10.28 3.15
N GLU A 36 -5.44 9.85 3.99
CA GLU A 36 -5.14 10.46 5.28
C GLU A 36 -3.63 10.50 5.55
N LEU A 37 -3.25 11.39 6.47
CA LEU A 37 -1.88 11.47 6.94
C LEU A 37 -1.48 10.15 7.63
N GLY A 38 -0.32 9.62 7.25
CA GLY A 38 0.19 8.35 7.77
C GLY A 38 -0.24 7.12 6.97
N GLY A 39 -1.04 7.30 5.91
CA GLY A 39 -1.15 6.28 4.87
C GLY A 39 0.17 6.08 4.11
N MET A 40 0.22 5.02 3.32
CA MET A 40 1.40 4.64 2.55
C MET A 40 1.07 4.54 1.06
N ILE A 41 2.03 4.86 0.20
CA ILE A 41 1.98 4.54 -1.23
C ILE A 41 2.81 3.29 -1.45
N ALA A 42 2.14 2.19 -1.80
CA ALA A 42 2.77 0.95 -2.20
C ALA A 42 2.99 0.91 -3.71
N ARG A 43 3.99 0.16 -4.15
CA ARG A 43 4.25 -0.07 -5.58
C ARG A 43 4.50 -1.53 -5.90
N ASN A 44 4.29 -1.89 -7.16
CA ASN A 44 4.68 -3.19 -7.67
C ASN A 44 6.20 -3.22 -7.91
N PRO A 45 6.98 -4.12 -7.28
CA PRO A 45 8.43 -4.20 -7.46
C PRO A 45 8.85 -4.56 -8.90
N ALA A 46 7.97 -5.19 -9.69
CA ALA A 46 8.22 -5.49 -11.10
C ALA A 46 7.81 -4.33 -12.04
N ASN A 47 6.98 -3.40 -11.58
CA ASN A 47 6.55 -2.22 -12.34
C ASN A 47 6.30 -1.05 -11.38
N HIS A 48 7.32 -0.21 -11.18
CA HIS A 48 7.25 0.91 -10.24
C HIS A 48 6.22 1.99 -10.62
N ASN A 49 5.68 1.97 -11.85
CA ASN A 49 4.59 2.87 -12.24
C ASN A 49 3.24 2.42 -11.69
N ASP A 50 3.11 1.14 -11.33
CA ASP A 50 1.90 0.58 -10.73
C ASP A 50 1.94 0.84 -9.22
N GLN A 51 1.20 1.85 -8.79
CA GLN A 51 1.18 2.35 -7.42
C GLN A 51 -0.24 2.34 -6.87
N TRP A 52 -0.37 2.09 -5.56
CA TRP A 52 -1.66 2.13 -4.87
C TRP A 52 -1.52 2.69 -3.46
N TYR A 53 -2.57 3.38 -3.02
CA TYR A 53 -2.66 3.86 -1.65
C TYR A 53 -2.99 2.71 -0.70
N VAL A 54 -2.37 2.73 0.46
CA VAL A 54 -2.63 1.81 1.57
C VAL A 54 -2.97 2.64 2.79
N ALA A 55 -4.16 2.40 3.33
CA ALA A 55 -4.65 3.08 4.51
C ALA A 55 -3.71 2.87 5.70
N LYS A 56 -3.56 3.91 6.53
CA LYS A 56 -2.69 3.90 7.71
C LYS A 56 -2.94 2.68 8.60
N ALA A 57 -4.20 2.47 9.00
CA ALA A 57 -4.58 1.37 9.89
C ALA A 57 -4.27 0.00 9.27
N TYR A 58 -4.48 -0.18 7.96
CA TYR A 58 -4.13 -1.42 7.27
C TYR A 58 -2.63 -1.64 7.26
N PHE A 59 -1.85 -0.58 7.04
CA PHE A 59 -0.39 -0.64 7.08
C PHE A 59 0.11 -1.05 8.48
N GLU A 60 -0.34 -0.37 9.53
CA GLU A 60 0.08 -0.63 10.92
C GLU A 60 -0.29 -2.04 11.42
N ASP A 61 -1.40 -2.61 10.94
CA ASP A 61 -1.87 -3.95 11.32
C ASP A 61 -1.19 -5.09 10.54
N ASN A 62 -0.68 -4.82 9.32
CA ASN A 62 -0.25 -5.87 8.40
C ASN A 62 1.24 -5.82 8.00
N PHE A 63 1.97 -4.76 8.36
CA PHE A 63 3.37 -4.58 7.92
C PHE A 63 4.28 -4.18 9.07
N GLU A 64 5.49 -4.73 9.05
CA GLU A 64 6.59 -4.39 9.94
C GLU A 64 7.79 -3.98 9.10
N PRO A 65 8.65 -3.05 9.59
CA PRO A 65 9.89 -2.73 8.89
C PRO A 65 10.76 -3.98 8.79
N LEU A 66 11.39 -4.18 7.63
CA LEU A 66 12.53 -5.08 7.53
C LEU A 66 13.63 -4.47 8.39
N GLY A 67 13.82 -5.00 9.60
CA GLY A 67 14.69 -4.42 10.62
C GLY A 67 15.98 -3.87 10.03
N GLY A 68 16.25 -2.60 10.27
CA GLY A 68 17.56 -2.01 9.98
C GLY A 68 18.56 -2.57 11.00
N GLU A 69 19.56 -3.28 10.50
CA GLU A 69 20.85 -3.39 11.20
C GLU A 69 21.60 -2.05 11.11
#